data_AF-A0A7S3GKD4-F1
#
_entry.id   AF-A0A7S3GKD4-F1
#
_cell.length_a   1.000
_cell.length_b   1.000
_cell.length_c   1.000
_cell.angle_alpha   90.00
_cell.angle_beta   90.00
_cell.angle_gamma   90.00
#
_symmetry.space_group_name_H-M   'P 1'
#
loop_
_entity.id
_entity.type
_entity.pdbx_description
1 polymer ?
#
loop_
_entity_poly.entity_id
_entity_poly.type
_entity_poly.pdbx_seq_one_letter_code
_entity_poly.pdbx_strand_id
1 'polypeptide(L)'
;MLLRKALLVAQKQLRSAGVRSEEASSIIQVVTGLSKEEILSDGARVLVDRDVNMIKYFVSERLRRVPLPYLTGKSNFYRDTFLVGTNVLCPRKETEVLVDSTMHAVESLQTQKNSLLTVVDAGTGSGCIACSVKKYSAWPIHMLGVDMSFHALE
;
A
#
# COMPACT_ATOMS: atom_id res chain seq x y z
N MET A 1 2.29 -0.53 28.43
CA MET A 1 0.81 -0.54 28.20
C MET A 1 0.41 -1.87 27.57
N LEU A 2 -0.74 -2.48 27.91
CA LEU A 2 -1.18 -3.74 27.25
C LEU A 2 -1.48 -3.53 25.76
N LEU A 3 -1.10 -4.48 24.92
CA LEU A 3 -1.33 -4.47 23.47
C LEU A 3 -2.81 -4.30 23.11
N ARG A 4 -3.69 -5.08 23.76
CA ARG A 4 -5.15 -4.94 23.58
C ARG A 4 -5.65 -3.55 23.95
N LYS A 5 -5.12 -2.95 25.01
CA LYS A 5 -5.48 -1.58 25.42
C LYS A 5 -5.01 -0.56 24.36
N ALA A 6 -3.80 -0.72 23.83
CA ALA A 6 -3.28 0.12 22.76
C ALA A 6 -4.19 0.10 21.52
N LEU A 7 -4.59 -1.11 21.08
CA LEU A 7 -5.48 -1.30 19.94
C LEU A 7 -6.85 -0.65 20.15
N LEU A 8 -7.50 -0.91 21.28
CA LEU A 8 -8.83 -0.35 21.57
C LEU A 8 -8.81 1.18 21.65
N VAL A 9 -7.75 1.76 22.26
CA VAL A 9 -7.58 3.21 22.34
C VAL A 9 -7.40 3.81 20.93
N ALA A 10 -6.51 3.25 20.12
CA ALA A 10 -6.29 3.71 18.75
C ALA A 10 -7.57 3.60 17.90
N GLN A 11 -8.27 2.46 17.95
CA GLN A 11 -9.54 2.25 17.24
C GLN A 11 -10.59 3.30 17.63
N LYS A 12 -10.72 3.61 18.92
CA LYS A 12 -11.65 4.62 19.42
C LYS A 12 -11.29 6.01 18.88
N GLN A 13 -10.02 6.41 18.97
CA GLN A 13 -9.55 7.72 18.48
C GLN A 13 -9.79 7.89 16.98
N LEU A 14 -9.43 6.88 16.18
CA LEU A 14 -9.65 6.91 14.72
C LEU A 14 -11.14 7.01 14.38
N ARG A 15 -11.98 6.19 15.02
CA ARG A 15 -13.44 6.19 14.81
C ARG A 15 -14.04 7.56 15.13
N SER A 16 -13.66 8.16 16.25
CA SER A 16 -14.15 9.48 16.67
C SER A 16 -13.78 10.60 15.69
N ALA A 17 -12.69 10.45 14.94
CA ALA A 17 -12.29 11.38 13.89
C ALA A 17 -12.82 11.04 12.50
N GLY A 18 -13.71 10.03 12.36
CA GLY A 18 -14.20 9.59 11.05
C GLY A 18 -13.09 8.97 10.18
N VAL A 19 -12.11 8.32 10.81
CA VAL A 19 -11.14 7.45 10.17
C VAL A 19 -11.54 6.00 10.44
N ARG A 20 -11.26 5.10 9.49
CA ARG A 20 -11.53 3.67 9.63
C ARG A 20 -10.78 3.10 10.82
N SER A 21 -11.51 2.56 11.81
CA SER A 21 -10.91 2.00 13.01
C SER A 21 -10.00 0.80 12.72
N GLU A 22 -10.26 0.07 11.65
CA GLU A 22 -9.51 -1.13 11.26
C GLU A 22 -8.04 -0.81 10.91
N GLU A 23 -7.75 0.46 10.57
CA GLU A 23 -6.38 0.93 10.30
C GLU A 23 -5.49 0.89 11.57
N ALA A 24 -6.07 0.86 12.76
CA ALA A 24 -5.32 0.76 14.02
C ALA A 24 -4.45 -0.50 14.08
N SER A 25 -4.94 -1.63 13.54
CA SER A 25 -4.15 -2.86 13.49
C SER A 25 -2.90 -2.66 12.63
N SER A 26 -3.02 -2.05 11.45
CA SER A 26 -1.87 -1.77 10.58
C SER A 26 -0.84 -0.85 11.24
N ILE A 27 -1.29 0.15 12.01
CA ILE A 27 -0.41 1.02 12.79
C ILE A 27 0.36 0.22 13.85
N ILE A 28 -0.31 -0.68 14.56
CA ILE A 28 0.36 -1.52 15.56
C ILE A 28 1.35 -2.46 14.87
N GLN A 29 0.95 -3.12 13.79
CA GLN A 29 1.82 -4.04 13.04
C GLN A 29 3.11 -3.35 12.58
N VAL A 30 3.04 -2.13 12.03
CA VAL A 30 4.26 -1.46 11.56
C VAL A 30 5.16 -1.02 12.72
N VAL A 31 4.59 -0.66 13.87
CA VAL A 31 5.39 -0.22 15.03
C VAL A 31 6.03 -1.41 15.74
N THR A 32 5.29 -2.50 15.95
CA THR A 32 5.73 -3.64 16.78
C THR A 32 6.34 -4.78 15.96
N GLY A 33 6.11 -4.81 14.65
CA GLY A 33 6.48 -5.94 13.78
C GLY A 33 5.58 -7.16 13.90
N LEU A 34 4.55 -7.12 14.75
CA LEU A 34 3.64 -8.26 14.97
C LEU A 34 2.70 -8.47 13.78
N SER A 35 2.32 -9.71 13.54
CA SER A 35 1.26 -10.09 12.61
C SER A 35 -0.13 -9.73 13.17
N LYS A 36 -1.17 -9.80 12.32
CA LYS A 36 -2.54 -9.58 12.80
C LYS A 36 -2.96 -10.67 13.77
N GLU A 37 -2.52 -11.89 13.51
CA GLU A 37 -2.79 -13.08 14.30
C GLU A 37 -2.17 -12.96 15.69
N GLU A 38 -0.93 -12.47 15.79
CA GLU A 38 -0.25 -12.20 17.06
C GLU A 38 -0.94 -11.09 17.85
N ILE A 39 -1.38 -10.01 17.19
CA ILE A 39 -2.11 -8.92 17.85
C ILE A 39 -3.43 -9.40 18.47
N LEU A 40 -4.11 -10.33 17.81
CA LEU A 40 -5.39 -10.87 18.27
C LEU A 40 -5.22 -11.92 19.37
N SER A 41 -4.21 -12.79 19.26
CA SER A 41 -3.98 -13.90 20.17
C SER A 41 -3.22 -13.51 21.45
N ASP A 42 -2.36 -12.49 21.39
CA ASP A 42 -1.50 -12.06 22.50
C ASP A 42 -1.88 -10.66 23.01
N GLY A 43 -3.16 -10.46 23.33
CA GLY A 43 -3.66 -9.18 23.82
C GLY A 43 -3.08 -8.74 25.18
N ALA A 44 -2.51 -9.68 25.94
CA ALA A 44 -1.90 -9.45 27.25
C ALA A 44 -0.43 -8.99 27.19
N ARG A 45 0.19 -9.01 26.00
CA ARG A 45 1.53 -8.46 25.79
C ARG A 45 1.67 -7.04 26.32
N VAL A 46 2.72 -6.81 27.10
CA VAL A 46 3.08 -5.46 27.55
C VAL A 46 3.99 -4.81 26.52
N LEU A 47 3.54 -3.69 25.96
CA LEU A 47 4.36 -2.86 25.06
C LEU A 47 5.33 -2.00 25.86
N VAL A 48 6.56 -1.90 25.34
CA VAL A 48 7.58 -0.95 25.80
C VAL A 48 7.21 0.48 25.44
N ASP A 49 7.75 1.46 26.18
CA ASP A 49 7.37 2.87 26.03
C ASP A 49 7.68 3.43 24.65
N ARG A 50 8.75 2.95 23.99
CA ARG A 50 9.07 3.28 22.60
C ARG A 50 7.88 3.00 21.68
N ASP A 51 7.35 1.77 21.71
CA ASP A 51 6.26 1.34 20.83
C ASP A 51 4.97 2.09 21.16
N VAL A 52 4.71 2.32 22.45
CA VAL A 52 3.56 3.12 22.90
C VAL A 52 3.63 4.53 22.32
N ASN A 53 4.79 5.18 22.38
CA ASN A 53 4.97 6.52 21.86
C ASN A 53 4.88 6.57 20.33
N MET A 54 5.45 5.59 19.64
CA MET A 54 5.36 5.46 18.19
C MET A 54 3.91 5.22 17.72
N ILE A 55 3.14 4.35 18.39
CA ILE A 55 1.72 4.15 18.10
C ILE A 55 0.95 5.46 18.26
N LYS A 56 1.17 6.19 19.36
CA LYS A 56 0.51 7.49 19.59
C LYS A 56 0.84 8.49 18.48
N TYR A 57 2.11 8.55 18.07
CA TYR A 57 2.55 9.42 16.97
C TYR A 57 1.87 9.05 15.64
N PHE A 58 1.82 7.77 15.29
CA PHE A 58 1.20 7.32 14.04
C PHE A 58 -0.31 7.56 14.05
N VAL A 59 -0.97 7.33 15.20
CA VAL A 59 -2.37 7.68 15.37
C VAL A 59 -2.56 9.19 15.22
N SER A 60 -1.74 10.04 15.83
CA SER A 60 -1.88 11.49 15.69
C SER A 60 -1.73 11.97 14.25
N GLU A 61 -0.76 11.44 13.50
CA GLU A 61 -0.61 11.77 12.08
C GLU A 61 -1.80 11.26 11.26
N ARG A 62 -2.32 10.08 11.60
CA ARG A 62 -3.50 9.55 10.92
C ARG A 62 -4.74 10.40 11.20
N LEU A 63 -4.90 10.93 12.41
CA LEU A 63 -5.97 11.88 12.77
C LEU A 63 -5.88 13.18 11.94
N ARG A 64 -4.66 13.60 11.57
CA ARG A 64 -4.40 14.72 10.65
C ARG A 64 -4.61 14.38 9.17
N ARG A 65 -5.17 13.20 8.88
CA ARG A 65 -5.45 12.69 7.53
C ARG A 65 -4.22 12.35 6.69
N VAL A 66 -3.06 12.16 7.31
CA VAL A 66 -1.91 11.57 6.61
C VAL A 66 -2.30 10.16 6.12
N PRO A 67 -2.14 9.84 4.83
CA PRO A 67 -2.44 8.52 4.30
C PRO A 67 -1.69 7.42 5.04
N LEU A 68 -2.40 6.36 5.44
CA LEU A 68 -1.80 5.22 6.13
C LEU A 68 -0.59 4.64 5.39
N PRO A 69 -0.60 4.48 4.04
CA PRO A 69 0.54 3.94 3.33
C PRO A 69 1.84 4.73 3.48
N TYR A 70 1.76 6.06 3.69
CA TYR A 70 2.94 6.87 3.97
C TYR A 70 3.46 6.66 5.40
N LEU A 71 2.57 6.36 6.35
CA LEU A 71 2.97 5.99 7.71
C LEU A 71 3.58 4.58 7.73
N THR A 72 3.02 3.65 6.96
CA THR A 72 3.48 2.26 6.91
C THR A 72 4.63 2.01 5.93
N GLY A 73 4.94 2.99 5.07
CA GLY A 73 5.90 2.88 3.96
C GLY A 73 5.51 1.87 2.88
N LYS A 74 4.26 1.38 2.90
CA LYS A 74 3.79 0.26 2.08
C LYS A 74 2.33 0.41 1.71
N SER A 75 1.98 0.04 0.48
CA SER A 75 0.59 -0.07 0.02
C SER A 75 0.36 -1.40 -0.68
N ASN A 76 -0.79 -2.02 -0.45
CA ASN A 76 -1.23 -3.13 -1.27
C ASN A 76 -1.85 -2.57 -2.54
N PHE A 77 -1.47 -3.14 -3.69
CA PHE A 77 -2.04 -2.81 -4.98
C PHE A 77 -2.06 -4.07 -5.84
N TYR A 78 -3.22 -4.35 -6.43
CA TYR A 78 -3.47 -5.56 -7.17
C TYR A 78 -3.20 -6.80 -6.28
N ARG A 79 -2.21 -7.62 -6.63
CA ARG A 79 -1.86 -8.86 -5.90
C ARG A 79 -0.60 -8.73 -5.05
N ASP A 80 0.01 -7.55 -5.03
CA ASP A 80 1.33 -7.32 -4.43
C ASP A 80 1.32 -6.18 -3.41
N THR A 81 2.39 -6.11 -2.63
CA THR A 81 2.70 -4.99 -1.74
C THR A 81 3.85 -4.19 -2.33
N PHE A 82 3.62 -2.89 -2.50
CA PHE A 82 4.61 -1.94 -3.00
C PHE A 82 5.15 -1.09 -1.86
N LEU A 83 6.44 -0.77 -1.92
CA LEU A 83 7.01 0.29 -1.09
C LEU A 83 6.50 1.63 -1.62
N VAL A 84 6.08 2.51 -0.71
CA VAL A 84 5.60 3.84 -1.07
C VAL A 84 6.17 4.88 -0.12
N GLY A 85 6.59 6.02 -0.69
CA GLY A 85 7.04 7.18 0.05
C GLY A 85 6.11 8.37 -0.16
N THR A 86 6.36 9.47 0.56
CA THR A 86 5.59 10.72 0.43
C THR A 86 5.77 11.40 -0.93
N ASN A 87 6.75 10.98 -1.73
CA ASN A 87 7.09 11.56 -3.03
C ASN A 87 6.31 10.95 -4.20
N VAL A 88 5.50 9.91 -3.95
CA VAL A 88 4.69 9.24 -4.97
C VAL A 88 3.23 9.20 -4.54
N LEU A 89 2.32 9.17 -5.51
CA LEU A 89 0.90 9.02 -5.22
C LEU A 89 0.64 7.66 -4.57
N CYS A 90 -0.11 7.66 -3.47
CA CYS A 90 -0.55 6.42 -2.85
C CYS A 90 -1.41 5.61 -3.85
N PRO A 91 -1.06 4.33 -4.13
CA PRO A 91 -1.84 3.46 -4.99
C PRO A 91 -3.31 3.39 -4.54
N ARG A 92 -4.23 3.52 -5.49
CA ARG A 92 -5.67 3.48 -5.25
C ARG A 92 -6.26 2.18 -5.78
N LYS A 93 -7.15 1.57 -5.01
CA LYS A 93 -7.78 0.29 -5.39
C LYS A 93 -8.56 0.39 -6.70
N GLU A 94 -9.20 1.53 -6.94
CA GLU A 94 -9.96 1.77 -8.16
C GLU A 94 -9.07 1.71 -9.41
N THR A 95 -7.77 2.02 -9.28
CA THR A 95 -6.79 1.96 -10.37
C THR A 95 -6.38 0.53 -10.72
N GLU A 96 -6.71 -0.47 -9.90
CA GLU A 96 -6.44 -1.89 -10.22
C GLU A 96 -7.19 -2.35 -11.49
N VAL A 97 -8.35 -1.75 -11.79
CA VAL A 97 -9.12 -2.01 -13.02
C VAL A 97 -8.32 -1.68 -14.28
N LEU A 98 -7.39 -0.72 -14.19
CA LEU A 98 -6.53 -0.35 -15.32
C LEU A 98 -5.52 -1.46 -15.65
N VAL A 99 -5.06 -2.22 -14.64
CA VAL A 99 -4.15 -3.35 -14.84
C VAL A 99 -4.83 -4.43 -15.68
N ASP A 100 -6.04 -4.84 -15.28
CA ASP A 100 -6.82 -5.85 -16.00
C ASP A 100 -7.18 -5.38 -17.41
N SER A 101 -7.63 -4.12 -17.56
CA SER A 101 -7.97 -3.54 -18.87
C SER A 101 -6.76 -3.51 -19.82
N THR A 102 -5.58 -3.19 -19.28
CA THR A 102 -4.32 -3.17 -20.06
C THR A 102 -3.92 -4.57 -20.51
N MET A 103 -4.05 -5.57 -19.64
CA MET A 103 -3.74 -6.97 -20.00
C MET A 103 -4.68 -7.51 -21.09
N HIS A 104 -5.98 -7.21 -21.03
CA HIS A 104 -6.92 -7.57 -22.09
C HIS A 104 -6.58 -6.89 -23.43
N ALA A 105 -6.14 -5.64 -23.40
CA ALA A 105 -5.69 -4.94 -24.61
C ALA A 105 -4.42 -5.57 -25.19
N VAL A 106 -3.45 -5.94 -24.34
CA VAL A 106 -2.23 -6.66 -24.75
C VAL A 106 -2.57 -7.99 -25.41
N GLU A 107 -3.46 -8.78 -24.83
CA GLU A 107 -3.90 -10.07 -25.38
C GLU A 107 -4.58 -9.91 -26.76
N SER A 108 -5.49 -8.93 -26.87
CA SER A 108 -6.19 -8.62 -28.12
C SER A 108 -5.25 -8.18 -29.23
N LEU A 109 -4.16 -7.48 -28.90
CA LEU A 109 -3.18 -7.00 -29.87
C LEU A 109 -2.16 -8.08 -30.24
N GLN A 110 -1.72 -8.92 -29.30
CA GLN A 110 -0.80 -10.04 -29.56
C GLN A 110 -1.42 -11.10 -30.47
N THR A 111 -2.70 -11.41 -30.28
CA THR A 111 -3.42 -12.35 -31.16
C THR A 111 -3.51 -11.86 -32.61
N GLN A 112 -3.42 -10.55 -32.84
CA GLN A 112 -3.41 -9.95 -34.18
C GLN A 112 -2.00 -9.70 -34.73
N LYS A 113 -1.01 -9.52 -33.85
CA LYS A 113 0.37 -9.14 -34.21
C LYS A 113 1.35 -10.04 -33.48
N ASN A 114 2.09 -10.84 -34.24
CA ASN A 114 3.17 -11.67 -33.72
C ASN A 114 4.46 -10.84 -33.49
N SER A 115 4.37 -9.76 -32.71
CA SER A 115 5.49 -8.88 -32.39
C SER A 115 5.50 -8.47 -30.92
N LEU A 116 6.68 -8.16 -30.38
CA LEU A 116 6.81 -7.69 -29.00
C LEU A 116 6.13 -6.32 -28.83
N LEU A 117 5.09 -6.26 -27.99
CA LEU A 117 4.42 -5.01 -27.69
C LEU A 117 5.22 -4.19 -26.67
N THR A 118 5.28 -2.87 -26.88
CA THR A 118 5.75 -1.92 -25.87
C THR A 118 4.55 -1.26 -25.22
N VAL A 119 4.49 -1.31 -23.89
CA VAL A 119 3.45 -0.68 -23.07
C VAL A 119 4.11 0.42 -22.23
N VAL A 120 3.52 1.61 -22.23
CA VAL A 120 4.04 2.79 -21.53
C VAL A 120 3.08 3.18 -20.42
N ASP A 121 3.59 3.28 -19.19
CA ASP A 121 2.88 3.82 -18.03
C ASP A 121 3.39 5.24 -17.78
N ALA A 122 2.56 6.22 -18.16
CA ALA A 122 2.89 7.64 -18.09
C ALA A 122 2.43 8.24 -16.76
N GLY A 123 3.37 8.75 -15.97
CA GLY A 123 3.15 9.09 -14.57
C GLY A 123 3.19 7.86 -13.68
N THR A 124 4.21 7.01 -13.87
CA THR A 124 4.28 5.68 -13.24
C THR A 124 4.29 5.74 -11.71
N GLY A 125 4.70 6.87 -11.11
CA GLY A 125 4.64 7.10 -9.67
C GLY A 125 5.33 6.00 -8.89
N SER A 126 4.58 5.22 -8.09
CA SER A 126 5.14 4.08 -7.35
C SER A 126 5.48 2.86 -8.21
N GLY A 127 5.30 2.94 -9.53
CA GLY A 127 5.45 1.84 -10.48
C GLY A 127 4.39 0.75 -10.37
N CYS A 128 3.35 0.93 -9.55
CA CYS A 128 2.46 -0.16 -9.18
C CYS A 128 1.66 -0.73 -10.36
N ILE A 129 1.28 0.11 -11.33
CA ILE A 129 0.60 -0.33 -12.55
C ILE A 129 1.60 -1.06 -13.45
N ALA A 130 2.70 -0.40 -13.85
CA ALA A 130 3.72 -0.97 -14.71
C ALA A 130 4.23 -2.34 -14.23
N CYS A 131 4.59 -2.44 -12.95
CA CYS A 131 5.06 -3.68 -12.35
C CYS A 131 3.99 -4.77 -12.35
N SER A 132 2.73 -4.41 -12.01
CA SER A 132 1.63 -5.38 -12.01
C SER A 132 1.34 -5.90 -13.42
N VAL A 133 1.25 -5.01 -14.41
CA VAL A 133 1.03 -5.38 -15.82
C VAL A 133 2.17 -6.27 -16.32
N LYS A 134 3.43 -5.89 -16.08
CA LYS A 134 4.60 -6.68 -16.50
C LYS A 134 4.65 -8.07 -15.86
N LYS A 135 4.29 -8.17 -14.58
CA LYS A 135 4.35 -9.42 -13.81
C LYS A 135 3.21 -10.38 -14.15
N TYR A 136 2.01 -9.85 -14.40
CA TYR A 136 0.80 -10.67 -14.56
C TYR A 136 0.31 -10.80 -16.00
N SER A 137 0.92 -10.10 -16.97
CA SER A 137 0.60 -10.32 -18.38
C SER A 137 0.92 -11.75 -18.80
N ALA A 138 -0.03 -12.38 -19.50
CA ALA A 138 0.14 -13.71 -20.07
C ALA A 138 1.08 -13.72 -21.30
N TRP A 139 1.37 -12.54 -21.86
CA TRP A 139 2.14 -12.39 -23.08
C TRP A 139 3.43 -11.60 -22.83
N PRO A 140 4.51 -11.86 -23.59
CA PRO A 140 5.71 -11.06 -23.49
C PRO A 140 5.43 -9.62 -23.91
N ILE A 141 5.78 -8.69 -23.04
CA ILE A 141 5.72 -7.25 -23.27
C ILE A 141 7.01 -6.56 -22.83
N HIS A 142 7.37 -5.48 -23.51
CA HIS A 142 8.32 -4.50 -23.01
C HIS A 142 7.53 -3.43 -22.25
N MET A 143 7.86 -3.22 -20.98
CA MET A 143 7.18 -2.24 -20.12
C MET A 143 8.11 -1.06 -19.86
N LEU A 144 7.62 0.15 -20.08
CA LEU A 144 8.32 1.39 -19.79
C LEU A 144 7.49 2.26 -18.84
N GLY A 145 8.01 2.54 -17.65
CA GLY A 145 7.46 3.54 -16.75
C GLY A 145 8.17 4.87 -16.95
N VAL A 146 7.41 5.97 -17.06
CA VAL A 146 7.98 7.33 -17.12
C VAL A 146 7.27 8.22 -16.09
N ASP A 147 8.01 9.14 -15.49
CA ASP A 147 7.48 10.11 -14.56
C ASP A 147 8.25 11.43 -14.67
N MET A 148 7.59 12.54 -14.36
CA MET A 148 8.27 13.84 -14.25
C MET A 148 8.98 13.99 -12.90
N SER A 149 8.53 13.28 -11.87
CA SER A 149 9.16 13.25 -10.56
C SER A 149 10.35 12.30 -10.58
N PHE A 150 11.55 12.83 -10.34
CA PHE A 150 12.76 12.00 -10.23
C PHE A 150 12.64 10.97 -9.10
N HIS A 151 12.04 11.34 -7.96
CA HIS A 151 11.83 10.45 -6.82
C HIS A 151 10.89 9.27 -7.12
N ALA A 152 10.11 9.33 -8.19
CA ALA A 152 9.27 8.21 -8.64
C ALA A 152 10.06 7.17 -9.45
N LEU A 153 11.29 7.50 -9.87
CA LEU A 153 12.14 6.67 -10.74
C LEU A 153 13.32 6.03 -9.99
N GLU A 154 13.44 6.26 -8.68
CA GLU A 154 14.43 5.64 -7.78
C GLU A 154 14.00 4.22 -7.35
#